data_AF-A0A7R9MX47-F1
#
_entry.id   AF-A0A7R9MX47-F1
#
_cell.length_a   1.000
_cell.length_b   1.000
_cell.length_c   1.000
_cell.angle_alpha   90.00
_cell.angle_beta   90.00
_cell.angle_gamma   90.00
#
_symmetry.space_group_name_H-M   'P 1'
#
loop_
_entity.id
_entity.type
_entity.pdbx_description
1 polymer ?
#
loop_
_entity_poly.entity_id
_entity_poly.type
_entity_poly.pdbx_seq_one_letter_code
_entity_poly.pdbx_strand_id
1 'polypeptide(L)'
;MCGSLLGESCSRVYNPLYNWTIPLTPIPKPPVKPTRPQPKSGSPKLKVLHLSDTHIDPMYAEGGDAVCGEPLCCRNASSEISVQNRAGFWGDYRDCDIPLRTLEQ
;
A
#
# COMPACT_ATOMS: atom_id res chain seq x y z
N MET A 1 9.62 -19.47 -25.13
CA MET A 1 8.93 -20.74 -24.76
C MET A 1 9.88 -21.93 -24.79
N CYS A 2 10.59 -22.20 -25.89
CA CYS A 2 11.45 -23.39 -26.00
C CYS A 2 12.56 -23.47 -24.94
N GLY A 3 13.27 -22.37 -24.63
CA GLY A 3 14.26 -22.36 -23.55
C GLY A 3 13.69 -22.71 -22.18
N SER A 4 12.42 -22.35 -21.91
CA SER A 4 11.73 -22.66 -20.66
C SER A 4 11.29 -24.13 -20.57
N LEU A 5 11.05 -24.77 -21.72
CA LEU A 5 10.54 -26.14 -21.81
C LEU A 5 11.66 -27.18 -21.98
N LEU A 6 12.68 -26.85 -22.79
CA LEU A 6 13.75 -27.75 -23.20
C LEU A 6 15.13 -27.33 -22.65
N GLY A 7 15.18 -26.27 -21.84
CA GLY A 7 16.39 -25.77 -21.21
C GLY A 7 17.24 -24.86 -22.12
N GLU A 8 18.39 -24.44 -21.59
CA GLU A 8 19.28 -23.48 -22.26
C GLU A 8 19.87 -23.98 -23.57
N SER A 9 19.84 -25.30 -23.82
CA SER A 9 20.26 -25.92 -25.08
C SER A 9 19.39 -25.47 -26.27
N CYS A 10 18.12 -25.11 -26.05
CA CYS A 10 17.25 -24.57 -27.09
C CYS A 10 17.32 -23.04 -27.18
N SER A 11 17.29 -22.35 -26.03
CA SER A 11 17.42 -20.90 -25.95
C SER A 11 17.73 -20.48 -24.53
N ARG A 12 18.54 -19.44 -24.36
CA ARG A 12 18.67 -18.78 -23.06
C ARG A 12 17.33 -18.23 -22.62
N VAL A 13 16.94 -18.54 -21.38
CA VAL A 13 15.76 -17.98 -20.74
C VAL A 13 16.19 -16.75 -19.98
N TYR A 14 15.94 -15.58 -20.54
CA TYR A 14 16.07 -14.33 -19.82
C TYR A 14 14.70 -13.94 -19.26
N ASN A 15 14.61 -13.72 -17.96
CA ASN A 15 13.45 -13.15 -17.32
C ASN A 15 13.90 -11.94 -16.50
N PRO A 16 13.45 -10.71 -16.84
CA PRO A 16 13.86 -9.50 -16.15
C PRO A 16 13.42 -9.44 -14.68
N LEU A 17 12.54 -10.35 -14.23
CA LEU A 17 12.13 -10.49 -12.83
C LEU A 17 13.11 -11.30 -11.97
N TYR A 18 14.11 -11.96 -12.56
CA TYR A 18 15.05 -12.81 -11.83
C TYR A 18 16.49 -12.30 -11.93
N ASN A 19 17.17 -12.28 -10.78
CA ASN A 19 18.63 -12.09 -10.65
C ASN A 19 19.22 -10.91 -11.44
N TRP A 20 18.77 -9.69 -11.14
CA TRP A 20 19.41 -8.46 -11.58
C TRP A 20 20.31 -7.89 -10.48
N THR A 21 21.33 -7.14 -10.89
CA THR A 21 22.23 -6.42 -9.99
C THR A 21 22.23 -4.94 -10.33
N ILE A 22 22.35 -4.10 -9.32
CA ILE A 22 22.59 -2.67 -9.52
C ILE A 22 24.08 -2.42 -9.43
N PRO A 23 24.73 -1.96 -10.51
CA PRO A 23 26.12 -1.54 -10.43
C PRO A 23 26.21 -0.35 -9.47
N LEU A 24 27.03 -0.49 -8.45
CA LEU A 24 27.36 0.62 -7.57
C LEU A 24 28.36 1.53 -8.26
N THR A 25 28.42 2.78 -7.79
CA THR A 25 29.43 3.72 -8.27
C THR A 25 30.83 3.21 -7.91
N PRO A 26 31.87 3.60 -8.67
CA PRO A 26 33.25 3.22 -8.36
C PRO A 26 33.81 3.95 -7.13
N ILE A 27 33.01 4.80 -6.48
CA ILE A 27 33.41 5.59 -5.33
C ILE A 27 33.53 4.65 -4.12
N PRO A 28 34.70 4.56 -3.46
CA PRO A 28 34.87 3.71 -2.30
C PRO A 28 33.87 4.04 -1.20
N LYS A 29 33.29 3.02 -0.58
CA LYS A 29 32.40 3.17 0.57
C LYS A 29 33.14 3.92 1.68
N PRO A 30 32.62 5.07 2.17
CA PRO A 30 33.24 5.77 3.30
C PRO A 30 33.29 4.89 4.56
N PRO A 31 34.28 5.10 5.44
CA PRO A 31 34.34 4.39 6.71
C PRO A 31 33.05 4.63 7.51
N VAL A 32 32.51 3.57 8.10
CA VAL A 32 31.30 3.65 8.93
C VAL A 32 31.62 4.48 10.16
N LYS A 33 30.95 5.62 10.31
CA LYS A 33 31.03 6.44 11.53
C LYS A 33 30.00 5.91 12.54
N PRO A 34 30.35 5.75 13.82
CA PRO A 34 29.39 5.37 14.86
C PRO A 34 28.23 6.37 14.94
N THR A 35 27.09 5.89 15.44
CA THR A 35 25.79 6.58 15.45
C THR A 35 25.88 8.04 15.85
N ARG A 36 25.12 8.91 15.16
CA ARG A 36 25.04 10.34 15.50
C ARG A 36 24.68 10.50 16.98
N PRO A 37 25.39 11.38 17.72
CA PRO A 37 25.03 11.65 19.10
C PRO A 37 23.59 12.16 19.18
N GLN A 38 22.90 11.78 20.25
CA GLN A 38 21.57 12.31 20.56
C GLN A 38 21.61 13.85 20.49
N PRO A 39 20.59 14.50 19.91
CA PRO A 39 20.52 15.96 19.92
C PRO A 39 20.63 16.49 21.35
N LYS A 40 21.40 17.56 21.54
CA LYS A 40 21.52 18.23 22.85
C LYS A 40 20.14 18.73 23.30
N SER A 41 19.93 18.86 24.61
CA SER A 41 18.74 19.54 25.15
C SER A 41 18.59 20.92 24.52
N GLY A 42 17.38 21.27 24.06
CA GLY A 42 17.10 22.53 23.36
C GLY A 42 17.45 22.55 21.86
N SER A 43 17.93 21.44 21.27
CA SER A 43 18.15 21.39 19.82
C SER A 43 16.86 21.64 19.04
N PRO A 44 16.90 22.39 17.90
CA PRO A 44 15.75 22.57 17.03
C PRO A 44 15.17 21.24 16.58
N LYS A 45 13.84 21.14 16.54
CA LYS A 45 13.12 19.95 16.10
C LYS A 45 12.41 20.25 14.79
N LEU A 46 12.52 19.35 13.83
CA LEU A 46 11.68 19.33 12.64
C LEU A 46 10.42 18.51 12.95
N LYS A 47 9.25 19.07 12.68
CA LYS A 47 7.98 18.32 12.71
C LYS A 47 7.66 17.88 11.29
N VAL A 48 7.46 16.58 11.09
CA VAL A 48 7.14 15.99 9.79
C VAL A 48 5.80 15.27 9.90
N LEU A 49 4.84 15.66 9.07
CA LEU A 49 3.61 14.91 8.85
C LEU A 49 3.89 13.84 7.80
N HIS A 50 3.53 12.60 8.08
CA HIS A 50 3.62 11.50 7.14
C HIS A 50 2.26 10.82 7.07
N LEU A 51 1.62 10.94 5.92
CA LEU A 51 0.36 10.29 5.60
C LEU A 51 0.64 9.28 4.48
N SER A 52 0.04 8.11 4.57
CA SER A 52 0.11 7.06 3.56
C SER A 52 -1.22 6.33 3.51
N ASP A 53 -1.51 5.69 2.38
CA ASP A 53 -2.61 4.75 2.24
C ASP A 53 -3.97 5.35 2.66
N THR A 54 -4.24 6.60 2.28
CA THR A 54 -5.49 7.28 2.66
C THR A 54 -6.74 6.63 2.08
N HIS A 55 -6.61 5.91 0.96
CA HIS A 55 -7.64 5.01 0.42
C HIS A 55 -9.06 5.60 0.46
N ILE A 56 -9.25 6.71 -0.25
CA ILE A 56 -10.55 7.38 -0.36
C ILE A 56 -11.37 6.71 -1.46
N ASP A 57 -12.59 6.30 -1.12
CA ASP A 57 -13.58 5.83 -2.08
C ASP A 57 -14.65 6.89 -2.33
N PRO A 58 -14.66 7.54 -3.52
CA PRO A 58 -15.69 8.50 -3.89
C PRO A 58 -17.10 7.88 -3.96
N MET A 59 -17.20 6.56 -4.05
CA MET A 59 -18.46 5.82 -4.12
C MET A 59 -18.88 5.22 -2.76
N TYR A 60 -18.14 5.51 -1.68
CA TYR A 60 -18.52 5.06 -0.35
C TYR A 60 -19.92 5.57 0.01
N ALA A 61 -20.82 4.63 0.27
CA ALA A 61 -22.20 4.89 0.63
C ALA A 61 -22.44 4.42 2.07
N GLU A 62 -22.80 5.35 2.96
CA GLU A 62 -23.33 4.98 4.27
C GLU A 62 -24.54 4.07 4.09
N GLY A 63 -24.62 2.99 4.87
CA GLY A 63 -25.69 2.02 4.75
C GLY A 63 -25.51 1.02 3.59
N GLY A 64 -24.48 1.16 2.75
CA GLY A 64 -24.11 0.20 1.71
C GLY A 64 -23.75 -1.17 2.28
N ASP A 65 -23.71 -2.19 1.43
CA ASP A 65 -23.40 -3.56 1.89
C ASP A 65 -21.90 -3.67 2.10
N ALA A 66 -21.50 -3.95 3.34
CA ALA A 66 -20.10 -4.14 3.70
C ALA A 66 -19.72 -5.63 3.79
N VAL A 67 -20.64 -6.56 3.48
CA VAL A 67 -20.37 -8.00 3.27
C VAL A 67 -20.83 -8.43 1.87
N CYS A 68 -20.44 -7.66 0.86
CA CYS A 68 -20.92 -7.82 -0.51
C CYS A 68 -20.26 -8.98 -1.28
N GLY A 69 -19.18 -9.58 -0.74
CA GLY A 69 -18.44 -10.69 -1.37
C GLY A 69 -17.46 -10.26 -2.47
N GLU A 70 -17.32 -8.96 -2.70
CA GLU A 70 -16.35 -8.39 -3.64
C GLU A 70 -15.09 -7.92 -2.90
N PRO A 71 -13.96 -7.70 -3.61
CA PRO A 71 -12.73 -7.18 -3.01
C PRO A 71 -12.86 -5.79 -2.39
N LEU A 72 -13.92 -5.05 -2.72
CA LEU A 72 -14.22 -3.72 -2.18
C LEU A 72 -15.74 -3.51 -2.09
N CYS A 73 -16.22 -3.30 -0.86
CA CYS A 73 -17.62 -3.15 -0.49
C CYS A 73 -17.94 -1.72 -0.03
N CYS A 74 -19.00 -1.53 0.77
CA CYS A 74 -19.46 -0.22 1.29
C CYS A 74 -19.91 0.77 0.21
N ARG A 75 -20.30 0.27 -0.96
CA ARG A 75 -20.84 1.07 -2.07
C ARG A 75 -22.35 0.84 -2.21
N ASN A 76 -22.97 1.56 -3.14
CA ASN A 76 -24.41 1.58 -3.34
C ASN A 76 -25.00 0.16 -3.47
N ALA A 77 -26.07 -0.09 -2.73
CA ALA A 77 -26.67 -1.41 -2.62
C ALA A 77 -27.75 -1.62 -3.68
N SER A 78 -27.73 -2.78 -4.35
CA SER A 78 -28.78 -3.15 -5.31
C SER A 78 -29.96 -3.90 -4.65
N SER A 79 -29.88 -4.20 -3.36
CA SER A 79 -30.72 -5.19 -2.68
C SER A 79 -30.94 -4.89 -1.19
N GLU A 80 -31.86 -5.62 -0.54
CA GLU A 80 -32.11 -5.51 0.90
C GLU A 80 -30.90 -5.99 1.71
N ILE A 81 -30.23 -5.07 2.41
CA ILE A 81 -29.09 -5.37 3.28
C ILE A 81 -29.55 -5.52 4.73
N SER A 82 -29.14 -6.62 5.36
CA SER A 82 -29.26 -6.81 6.81
C SER A 82 -28.67 -5.62 7.55
N VAL A 83 -29.36 -5.10 8.58
CA VAL A 83 -28.88 -3.95 9.35
C VAL A 83 -27.46 -4.15 9.89
N GLN A 84 -27.11 -5.40 10.23
CA GLN A 84 -25.79 -5.77 10.73
C GLN A 84 -24.69 -5.64 9.68
N ASN A 85 -25.05 -5.71 8.39
CA ASN A 85 -24.11 -5.69 7.29
C ASN A 85 -23.90 -4.28 6.71
N ARG A 86 -24.62 -3.28 7.20
CA ARG A 86 -24.56 -1.91 6.68
C ARG A 86 -23.24 -1.23 7.02
N ALA A 87 -22.70 -0.50 6.06
CA ALA A 87 -21.50 0.32 6.20
C ALA A 87 -21.75 1.53 7.11
N GLY A 88 -20.80 1.84 7.98
CA GLY A 88 -20.89 2.98 8.91
C GLY A 88 -20.76 4.35 8.24
N PHE A 89 -21.04 5.42 8.99
CA PHE A 89 -20.91 6.78 8.47
C PHE A 89 -19.44 7.19 8.21
N TRP A 90 -18.50 6.85 9.09
CA TRP A 90 -17.09 7.27 8.97
C TRP A 90 -16.18 6.25 8.28
N GLY A 91 -16.74 5.18 7.74
CA GLY A 91 -16.00 4.01 7.30
C GLY A 91 -16.55 2.75 7.95
N ASP A 92 -15.94 1.62 7.61
CA ASP A 92 -16.29 0.30 8.12
C ASP A 92 -15.02 -0.53 8.37
N TYR A 93 -15.11 -1.54 9.23
CA TYR A 93 -13.98 -2.42 9.58
C TYR A 93 -13.77 -3.60 8.61
N ARG A 94 -14.65 -3.74 7.62
CA ARG A 94 -14.62 -4.80 6.60
C ARG A 94 -13.84 -4.35 5.36
N ASP A 95 -13.99 -5.05 4.24
CA ASP A 95 -13.28 -4.78 2.98
C ASP A 95 -13.81 -3.50 2.31
N CYS A 96 -13.49 -2.35 2.91
CA CYS A 96 -13.95 -1.03 2.51
C CYS A 96 -12.84 0.01 2.62
N ASP A 97 -12.80 0.91 1.64
CA ASP A 97 -12.05 2.17 1.69
C ASP A 97 -12.86 3.22 2.48
N ILE A 98 -12.30 4.41 2.73
CA ILE A 98 -12.97 5.45 3.54
C ILE A 98 -13.71 6.50 2.69
N PRO A 99 -14.79 7.11 3.20
CA PRO A 99 -15.38 8.27 2.53
C PRO A 99 -14.52 9.52 2.72
N LEU A 100 -14.59 10.47 1.78
CA LEU A 100 -13.84 11.73 1.81
C LEU A 100 -13.98 12.49 3.14
N ARG A 101 -15.20 12.49 3.72
CA ARG A 101 -15.50 13.15 5.01
C ARG A 101 -14.63 12.65 6.18
N THR A 102 -14.14 11.42 6.15
CA THR A 102 -13.25 10.89 7.20
C THR A 102 -11.86 11.51 7.13
N LEU A 103 -11.40 11.86 5.92
CA LEU A 103 -10.11 12.52 5.72
C LEU A 103 -10.17 14.04 5.99
N GLU A 104 -11.29 14.69 5.67
CA GLU A 104 -11.44 16.15 5.78
C GLU A 104 -11.71 16.65 7.20
N GLN A 105 -11.94 15.76 8.17
CA GLN A 105 -12.32 16.14 9.52
C GLN A 105 -11.22 16.82 10.34
#